data_AF-A0A1V2PKY7-F1
#
_entry.id   AF-A0A1V2PKY7-F1
#
_cell.length_a   1.000
_cell.length_b   1.000
_cell.length_c   1.000
_cell.angle_alpha   90.00
_cell.angle_beta   90.00
_cell.angle_gamma   90.00
#
_symmetry.space_group_name_H-M   'P 1'
#
loop_
_entity.id
_entity.type
_entity.pdbx_description
1 polymer ?
#
loop_
_entity_poly.entity_id
_entity_poly.type
_entity_poly.pdbx_seq_one_letter_code
_entity_poly.pdbx_strand_id
1 'polypeptide(L)'
;MLPERLRGTHWTVAPRHLIVIALVLTIGLTWAGCSVLRSRPEPIPDRPTTSANLTPGSPVTAPTPAGANPTSPSTPPSTLVVHVAGKVRRPGLIHSKSGDRVADALAAAGGALPGTDLTTLNLARPLTDGEQIVVGAPNLPPAVTSTGPRPSSGSPGPTAPVDLNTATLDQLDALPGVGPVLAQRILDYRTEHGRFTTIDQLQEVTGVGTKKYEDLKPHVRI
;
A
#
# COMPACT_ATOMS: atom_id res chain seq x y z
N MET A 1 -40.78 -8.46 -26.55
CA MET A 1 -40.19 -9.15 -27.71
C MET A 1 -38.72 -9.42 -27.39
N LEU A 2 -38.42 -10.53 -26.70
CA LEU A 2 -37.05 -10.97 -26.43
C LEU A 2 -36.61 -11.93 -27.55
N PRO A 3 -35.37 -11.84 -28.08
CA PRO A 3 -34.90 -12.75 -29.12
C PRO A 3 -34.74 -14.18 -28.58
N GLU A 4 -35.41 -15.13 -29.25
CA GLU A 4 -35.47 -16.59 -29.07
C GLU A 4 -34.12 -17.35 -29.15
N ARG A 5 -32.98 -16.68 -28.99
CA ARG A 5 -31.64 -17.25 -29.26
C ARG A 5 -30.91 -17.81 -28.02
N LEU A 6 -31.53 -17.77 -26.84
CA LEU A 6 -30.86 -18.16 -25.58
C LEU A 6 -31.50 -19.34 -24.83
N ARG A 7 -32.54 -19.98 -25.38
CA ARG A 7 -33.07 -21.23 -24.83
C ARG A 7 -32.41 -22.43 -25.49
N GLY A 8 -31.40 -23.00 -24.83
CA GLY A 8 -31.05 -24.40 -25.09
C GLY A 8 -29.58 -24.74 -25.29
N THR A 9 -28.62 -23.91 -24.88
CA THR A 9 -27.24 -24.39 -24.75
C THR A 9 -27.10 -25.15 -23.44
N HIS A 10 -27.60 -26.39 -23.41
CA HIS A 10 -27.16 -27.34 -22.41
C HIS A 10 -25.66 -27.55 -22.65
N TRP A 11 -24.81 -26.92 -21.85
CA TRP A 11 -23.40 -27.27 -21.77
C TRP A 11 -23.33 -28.71 -21.25
N THR A 12 -23.35 -29.66 -22.17
CA THR A 12 -23.06 -31.04 -21.86
C THR A 12 -21.56 -31.10 -21.57
N VAL A 13 -21.21 -30.90 -20.31
CA VAL A 13 -19.86 -31.10 -19.82
C VAL A 13 -19.57 -32.59 -20.02
N ALA A 14 -18.93 -32.93 -21.15
CA ALA A 14 -18.59 -34.31 -21.44
C ALA A 14 -17.73 -34.86 -20.29
N PRO A 15 -17.84 -36.16 -19.94
CA PRO A 15 -17.08 -36.76 -18.85
C PRO A 15 -15.56 -36.50 -18.94
N ARG A 16 -15.07 -36.34 -20.19
CA ARG A 16 -13.69 -35.97 -20.50
C ARG A 16 -13.28 -34.58 -19.96
N HIS A 17 -14.18 -33.59 -19.97
CA HIS A 17 -13.90 -32.26 -19.42
C HIS A 17 -13.84 -32.26 -17.90
N LEU A 18 -14.68 -33.06 -17.23
CA LEU A 18 -14.61 -33.23 -15.77
C LEU A 18 -13.27 -33.86 -15.35
N ILE A 19 -12.78 -34.84 -16.12
CA ILE A 19 -11.47 -35.45 -15.89
C ILE A 19 -10.34 -34.41 -16.02
N VAL A 20 -10.37 -33.57 -17.06
CA VAL A 20 -9.36 -32.53 -17.27
C VAL A 20 -9.40 -31.47 -16.15
N ILE A 21 -10.60 -31.04 -15.74
CA ILE A 21 -10.76 -30.06 -14.64
C ILE A 21 -10.25 -30.65 -13.32
N ALA A 22 -10.58 -31.91 -13.01
CA ALA A 22 -10.08 -32.59 -11.83
C ALA A 22 -8.54 -32.71 -11.85
N LEU A 23 -7.95 -33.00 -13.02
CA LEU A 23 -6.50 -33.07 -13.19
C LEU A 23 -5.83 -31.70 -12.97
N VAL A 24 -6.39 -30.62 -13.51
CA VAL A 24 -5.86 -29.25 -13.31
C VAL A 24 -5.97 -28.82 -11.86
N LEU A 25 -7.11 -29.10 -11.19
CA LEU A 25 -7.30 -28.80 -9.77
C LEU A 25 -6.29 -29.54 -8.89
N THR A 26 -6.07 -30.84 -9.14
CA THR A 26 -5.12 -31.64 -8.36
C THR A 26 -3.67 -31.19 -8.58
N ILE A 27 -3.29 -30.80 -9.80
CA ILE A 27 -1.98 -30.19 -10.08
C ILE A 27 -1.83 -28.84 -9.36
N GLY A 28 -2.87 -28.00 -9.36
CA GLY A 28 -2.83 -26.72 -8.65
C GLY A 28 -2.71 -26.87 -7.13
N LEU A 29 -3.48 -27.80 -6.54
CA LEU A 29 -3.44 -28.12 -5.11
C LEU A 29 -2.10 -28.72 -4.68
N THR A 30 -1.54 -29.63 -5.48
CA THR A 30 -0.22 -30.22 -5.20
C THR A 30 0.89 -29.19 -5.34
N TRP A 31 0.82 -28.29 -6.33
CA TRP A 31 1.78 -27.19 -6.48
C TRP A 31 1.71 -26.19 -5.33
N ALA A 32 0.51 -25.78 -4.91
CA ALA A 32 0.31 -24.89 -3.77
C ALA A 32 0.81 -25.53 -2.45
N GLY A 33 0.48 -26.80 -2.21
CA GLY A 33 0.97 -27.54 -1.04
C GLY A 33 2.50 -27.68 -1.05
N CYS A 34 3.09 -28.00 -2.20
CA CYS A 34 4.55 -28.10 -2.36
C CYS A 34 5.23 -26.73 -2.23
N SER A 35 4.57 -25.65 -2.66
CA SER A 35 5.06 -24.27 -2.50
C SER A 35 5.10 -23.87 -1.02
N VAL A 36 4.07 -24.19 -0.25
CA VAL A 36 4.03 -23.95 1.20
C VAL A 36 5.08 -24.80 1.93
N LEU A 37 5.28 -26.07 1.52
CA LEU A 37 6.32 -26.93 2.09
C LEU A 37 7.75 -26.50 1.70
N ARG A 38 7.93 -25.89 0.52
CA ARG A 38 9.23 -25.36 0.06
C ARG A 38 9.55 -23.97 0.59
N SER A 39 8.55 -23.27 1.11
CA SER A 39 8.73 -21.99 1.80
C SER A 39 9.42 -22.23 3.13
N ARG A 40 10.75 -22.30 3.13
CA ARG A 40 11.52 -22.26 4.39
C ARG A 40 11.40 -20.83 4.93
N PRO A 41 10.77 -20.62 6.11
CA PRO A 41 10.80 -19.32 6.76
C PRO A 41 12.27 -18.99 7.04
N GLU A 42 12.75 -17.89 6.48
CA GLU A 42 14.09 -17.38 6.74
C GLU A 42 14.20 -17.09 8.24
N PRO A 43 15.02 -17.84 9.01
CA PRO A 43 15.31 -17.48 10.37
C PRO A 43 16.21 -16.24 10.31
N ILE A 44 15.67 -15.10 10.75
CA ILE A 44 16.44 -13.88 10.96
C ILE A 44 17.65 -14.26 11.82
N PRO A 45 18.89 -13.98 11.37
CA PRO A 45 20.08 -14.30 12.14
C PRO A 45 20.06 -13.61 13.50
N ASP A 46 20.00 -14.42 14.57
CA ASP A 46 20.38 -13.98 15.90
C ASP A 46 21.82 -13.44 15.82
N ARG A 47 22.00 -12.17 16.19
CA ARG A 47 23.35 -11.61 16.36
C ARG A 47 24.08 -12.43 17.43
N PRO A 48 25.37 -12.75 17.19
CA PRO A 48 26.14 -13.57 18.10
C PRO A 48 26.26 -12.94 19.50
N THR A 49 26.07 -13.82 20.46
CA THR A 49 26.43 -13.77 21.88
C THR A 49 27.79 -13.14 22.12
N THR A 50 27.84 -12.19 23.07
CA THR A 50 29.01 -12.03 23.94
C THR A 50 28.56 -12.39 25.35
N SER A 51 28.44 -13.69 25.62
CA SER A 51 28.48 -14.22 26.99
C SER A 51 29.92 -14.64 27.24
N ALA A 52 30.77 -13.67 27.54
CA ALA A 52 32.08 -13.93 28.09
C ALA A 52 31.97 -13.88 29.62
N ASN A 53 32.15 -15.07 30.21
CA ASN A 53 32.78 -15.31 31.51
C ASN A 53 31.88 -15.39 32.76
N LEU A 54 31.50 -16.63 33.11
CA LEU A 54 31.31 -17.03 34.50
C LEU A 54 32.38 -18.06 34.86
N THR A 55 33.53 -17.57 35.32
CA THR A 55 34.46 -18.35 36.14
C THR A 55 34.25 -17.90 37.59
N PRO A 56 33.75 -18.77 38.50
CA PRO A 56 33.72 -18.47 39.93
C PRO A 56 35.13 -18.67 40.51
N GLY A 57 35.76 -17.61 40.98
CA GLY A 57 37.08 -17.69 41.59
C GLY A 57 37.65 -16.37 42.09
N SER A 58 37.53 -16.18 43.41
CA SER A 58 38.33 -15.31 44.29
C SER A 58 38.02 -13.81 44.39
N PRO A 59 37.86 -13.28 45.62
CA PRO A 59 37.71 -11.85 45.91
C PRO A 59 39.10 -11.19 46.01
N VAL A 60 39.27 -9.95 45.56
CA VAL A 60 40.26 -9.01 46.12
C VAL A 60 40.09 -7.59 45.55
N THR A 61 39.84 -6.67 46.49
CA THR A 61 40.40 -5.31 46.58
C THR A 61 39.81 -4.18 45.71
N ALA A 62 39.04 -3.31 46.38
CA ALA A 62 38.90 -1.88 46.07
C ALA A 62 40.25 -1.15 46.31
N PRO A 63 40.57 0.00 45.66
CA PRO A 63 39.83 1.25 45.88
C PRO A 63 39.65 2.17 44.65
N THR A 64 38.69 3.09 44.82
CA THR A 64 38.35 4.29 44.04
C THR A 64 39.58 5.17 43.71
N PRO A 65 39.61 5.87 42.56
CA PRO A 65 39.21 7.29 42.56
C PRO A 65 38.41 7.76 41.33
N ALA A 66 37.45 8.64 41.60
CA ALA A 66 36.89 9.70 40.76
C ALA A 66 37.18 9.69 39.24
N GLY A 67 36.14 9.40 38.46
CA GLY A 67 36.06 9.74 37.04
C GLY A 67 34.58 9.85 36.67
N ALA A 68 34.11 11.09 36.57
CA ALA A 68 32.78 11.54 36.15
C ALA A 68 31.85 10.46 35.55
N ASN A 69 30.74 10.17 36.25
CA ASN A 69 29.53 9.71 35.57
C ASN A 69 29.27 10.70 34.42
N PRO A 70 29.19 10.28 33.15
CA PRO A 70 28.41 11.06 32.21
C PRO A 70 26.98 10.95 32.73
N THR A 71 26.52 12.04 33.32
CA THR A 71 25.11 12.35 33.47
C THR A 71 24.48 12.01 32.13
N SER A 72 23.76 10.90 32.04
CA SER A 72 22.88 10.63 30.91
C SER A 72 22.07 11.91 30.72
N PRO A 73 22.05 12.53 29.53
CA PRO A 73 21.15 13.64 29.30
C PRO A 73 19.76 13.12 29.65
N SER A 74 19.17 13.66 30.69
CA SER A 74 17.75 13.52 30.97
C SER A 74 17.05 14.22 29.82
N THR A 75 16.87 13.51 28.70
CA THR A 75 16.02 13.95 27.60
C THR A 75 14.67 14.29 28.24
N PRO A 76 14.18 15.54 28.11
CA PRO A 76 12.91 15.93 28.71
C PRO A 76 11.83 14.95 28.25
N PRO A 77 10.80 14.67 29.07
CA PRO A 77 9.70 13.84 28.64
C PRO A 77 9.01 14.54 27.46
N SER A 78 9.35 14.14 26.24
CA SER A 78 8.73 14.67 25.04
C SER A 78 7.26 14.28 25.07
N THR A 79 6.41 15.29 25.24
CA THR A 79 4.96 15.13 25.26
C THR A 79 4.49 15.12 23.82
N LEU A 80 3.78 14.07 23.43
CA LEU A 80 3.16 13.91 22.11
C LEU A 80 1.73 14.42 22.17
N VAL A 81 1.30 15.17 21.16
CA VAL A 81 -0.09 15.60 21.00
C VAL A 81 -0.75 14.73 19.94
N VAL A 82 -1.83 14.04 20.33
CA VAL A 82 -2.54 13.10 19.46
C VAL A 82 -4.02 13.43 19.43
N HIS A 83 -4.63 13.32 18.26
CA HIS A 83 -6.06 13.54 18.08
C HIS A 83 -6.81 12.21 18.12
N VAL A 84 -7.65 12.00 19.13
CA VAL A 84 -8.51 10.81 19.23
C VAL A 84 -9.93 11.18 18.80
N ALA A 85 -10.39 10.56 17.72
CA ALA A 85 -11.69 10.81 17.11
C ALA A 85 -12.52 9.52 16.99
N GLY A 86 -13.82 9.66 16.77
CA GLY A 86 -14.74 8.53 16.59
C GLY A 86 -15.45 8.11 17.87
N LYS A 87 -15.70 6.81 18.03
CA LYS A 87 -16.53 6.25 19.11
C LYS A 87 -15.78 6.12 20.45
N VAL A 88 -15.34 7.26 20.98
CA VAL A 88 -14.67 7.38 22.29
C VAL A 88 -15.45 8.28 23.24
N ARG A 89 -15.21 8.15 24.56
CA ARG A 89 -15.94 8.97 25.56
C ARG A 89 -15.61 10.46 25.47
N ARG A 90 -14.34 10.81 25.26
CA ARG A 90 -13.87 12.20 25.15
C ARG A 90 -13.04 12.35 23.88
N PRO A 91 -13.67 12.57 22.71
CA PRO A 91 -12.94 12.88 21.50
C PRO A 91 -12.26 14.25 21.62
N GLY A 92 -11.09 14.39 21.00
CA GLY A 92 -10.31 15.62 21.03
C GLY A 92 -8.80 15.39 21.07
N LEU A 93 -8.06 16.46 21.35
CA LEU A 93 -6.61 16.43 21.51
C LEU A 93 -6.24 15.95 22.91
N ILE A 94 -5.34 14.98 22.99
CA ILE A 94 -4.79 14.46 24.23
C ILE A 94 -3.26 14.58 24.22
N HIS A 95 -2.69 14.69 25.42
CA HIS A 95 -1.25 14.72 25.61
C HIS A 95 -0.81 13.35 26.11
N SER A 96 0.11 12.71 25.40
CA SER A 96 0.70 11.42 25.75
C SER A 96 2.20 11.56 25.99
N LYS A 97 2.81 10.60 26.65
CA LYS A 97 4.27 10.54 26.80
C LYS A 97 4.88 9.87 25.56
N SER A 98 6.11 10.25 25.25
CA SER A 98 6.87 9.52 24.22
C SER A 98 7.10 8.07 24.63
N GLY A 99 6.68 7.15 23.76
CA GLY A 99 6.69 5.70 24.01
C GLY A 99 5.33 5.10 24.38
N ASP A 100 4.32 5.93 24.65
CA ASP A 100 2.94 5.47 24.85
C ASP A 100 2.41 4.80 23.56
N ARG A 101 1.49 3.85 23.73
CA ARG A 101 0.84 3.11 22.63
C ARG A 101 -0.58 3.62 22.39
N VAL A 102 -1.15 3.22 21.26
CA VAL A 102 -2.53 3.56 20.86
C VAL A 102 -3.55 3.20 21.96
N ALA A 103 -3.31 2.13 22.72
CA ALA A 103 -4.09 1.76 23.89
C ALA A 103 -4.08 2.83 25.00
N ASP A 104 -2.91 3.40 25.30
CA ASP A 104 -2.73 4.38 26.38
C ASP A 104 -3.41 5.71 26.02
N ALA A 105 -3.30 6.12 24.76
CA ALA A 105 -4.01 7.26 24.20
C ALA A 105 -5.54 7.09 24.28
N LEU A 106 -6.03 5.89 23.97
CA LEU A 106 -7.44 5.56 24.04
C LEU A 106 -7.93 5.57 25.50
N ALA A 107 -7.13 5.07 26.45
CA ALA A 107 -7.43 5.13 27.87
C ALA A 107 -7.48 6.58 28.38
N ALA A 108 -6.55 7.43 27.95
CA ALA A 108 -6.54 8.87 28.25
C ALA A 108 -7.78 9.59 27.68
N ALA A 109 -8.28 9.16 26.51
CA ALA A 109 -9.55 9.61 25.94
C ALA A 109 -10.81 9.06 26.66
N GLY A 110 -10.65 8.31 27.76
CA GLY A 110 -11.73 7.71 28.54
C GLY A 110 -12.20 6.35 28.01
N GLY A 111 -11.45 5.74 27.10
CA GLY A 111 -11.76 4.47 26.49
C GLY A 111 -12.78 4.57 25.35
N ALA A 112 -12.93 3.46 24.63
CA ALA A 112 -13.95 3.32 23.60
C ALA A 112 -15.35 3.19 24.21
N LEU A 113 -16.37 3.61 23.47
CA LEU A 113 -17.76 3.39 23.84
C LEU A 113 -18.09 1.89 23.85
N PRO A 114 -19.02 1.43 24.71
CA PRO A 114 -19.41 0.02 24.74
C PRO A 114 -19.94 -0.44 23.37
N GLY A 115 -19.54 -1.64 22.94
CA GLY A 115 -19.89 -2.18 21.62
C GLY A 115 -19.08 -1.60 20.45
N THR A 116 -18.04 -0.80 20.73
CA THR A 116 -17.12 -0.32 19.70
C THR A 116 -16.13 -1.40 19.31
N ASP A 117 -16.05 -1.69 18.02
CA ASP A 117 -15.03 -2.59 17.48
C ASP A 117 -13.67 -1.88 17.41
N LEU A 118 -12.68 -2.47 18.09
CA LEU A 118 -11.30 -2.02 18.14
C LEU A 118 -10.36 -2.90 17.31
N THR A 119 -10.87 -3.98 16.70
CA THR A 119 -10.04 -4.90 15.89
C THR A 119 -9.44 -4.23 14.66
N THR A 120 -10.04 -3.13 14.20
CA THR A 120 -9.53 -2.29 13.11
C THR A 120 -8.31 -1.46 13.51
N LEU A 121 -8.02 -1.33 14.81
CA LEU A 121 -6.98 -0.47 15.33
C LEU A 121 -5.87 -1.29 16.00
N ASN A 122 -4.62 -1.07 15.58
CA ASN A 122 -3.48 -1.69 16.25
C ASN A 122 -3.18 -0.98 17.57
N LEU A 123 -3.82 -1.44 18.66
CA LEU A 123 -3.68 -0.89 20.01
C LEU A 123 -2.23 -0.94 20.55
N ALA A 124 -1.41 -1.87 20.05
CA ALA A 124 -0.03 -2.02 20.45
C ALA A 124 0.93 -1.09 19.69
N ARG A 125 0.48 -0.40 18.64
CA ARG A 125 1.37 0.48 17.87
C ARG A 125 1.84 1.66 18.76
N PRO A 126 3.12 2.05 18.70
CA PRO A 126 3.59 3.27 19.36
C PRO A 126 2.90 4.51 18.77
N LEU A 127 2.68 5.53 19.60
CA LEU A 127 2.17 6.82 19.17
C LEU A 127 3.26 7.66 18.48
N THR A 128 2.81 8.41 17.48
CA THR A 128 3.59 9.48 16.85
C THR A 128 3.00 10.85 17.21
N ASP A 129 3.83 11.88 17.29
CA ASP A 129 3.33 13.26 17.49
C ASP A 129 2.49 13.72 16.30
N GLY A 130 1.39 14.42 16.57
CA GLY A 130 0.45 14.90 15.55
C GLY A 130 -0.40 13.80 14.90
N GLU A 131 -0.35 12.56 15.41
CA GLU A 131 -1.11 11.45 14.86
C GLU A 131 -2.62 11.58 15.12
N GLN A 132 -3.44 11.07 14.20
CA GLN A 132 -4.89 10.94 14.37
C GLN A 132 -5.29 9.47 14.53
N ILE A 133 -5.94 9.16 15.65
CA ILE A 133 -6.50 7.85 15.98
C ILE A 133 -8.02 7.92 15.78
N VAL A 134 -8.55 7.14 14.82
CA VAL A 134 -10.00 7.06 14.58
C VAL A 134 -10.54 5.74 15.11
N VAL A 135 -11.45 5.82 16.07
CA VAL A 135 -11.96 4.68 16.82
C VAL A 135 -13.34 4.28 16.30
N GLY A 136 -13.53 2.99 16.02
CA GLY A 136 -14.80 2.45 15.56
C GLY A 136 -15.19 2.87 14.14
N ALA A 137 -14.20 3.22 13.31
CA ALA A 137 -14.41 3.35 11.87
C ALA A 137 -14.86 1.98 11.31
N PRO A 138 -15.87 1.94 10.41
CA PRO A 138 -16.24 0.69 9.76
C PRO A 138 -15.01 0.09 9.09
N ASN A 139 -14.83 -1.22 9.23
CA ASN A 139 -13.79 -2.01 8.58
C ASN A 139 -14.02 -2.01 7.06
N LEU A 140 -13.81 -0.85 6.45
CA LEU A 140 -13.58 -0.72 5.03
C LEU A 140 -12.19 -1.33 4.80
N PRO A 141 -11.99 -2.14 3.74
CA PRO A 141 -10.66 -2.61 3.38
C PRO A 141 -9.71 -1.42 3.41
N PRO A 142 -8.50 -1.57 3.96
CA PRO A 142 -7.61 -0.45 4.22
C PRO A 142 -7.47 0.36 2.93
N ALA A 143 -8.11 1.52 2.90
CA ALA A 143 -7.72 2.55 1.97
C ALA A 143 -6.31 2.87 2.40
N VAL A 144 -5.37 2.29 1.65
CA VAL A 144 -3.95 2.47 1.86
C VAL A 144 -3.77 3.97 2.04
N THR A 145 -3.35 4.39 3.24
CA THR A 145 -2.87 5.74 3.40
C THR A 145 -1.53 5.74 2.71
N SER A 146 -1.59 5.83 1.38
CA SER A 146 -0.51 6.37 0.59
C SER A 146 -0.34 7.79 1.12
N THR A 147 0.64 7.97 2.00
CA THR A 147 1.38 9.22 2.03
C THR A 147 2.17 9.26 0.73
N GLY A 148 1.44 9.58 -0.32
CA GLY A 148 1.82 9.64 -1.72
C GLY A 148 0.64 10.32 -2.42
N PRO A 149 0.86 11.25 -3.37
CA PRO A 149 -0.21 12.06 -3.94
C PRO A 149 -1.37 11.17 -4.38
N ARG A 150 -2.53 11.31 -3.72
CA ARG A 150 -3.73 10.54 -4.05
C ARG A 150 -4.21 11.03 -5.43
N PRO A 151 -4.27 10.20 -6.49
CA PRO A 151 -5.06 10.56 -7.64
C PRO A 151 -6.52 10.46 -7.22
N SER A 152 -7.16 11.62 -7.12
CA SER A 152 -8.60 11.74 -7.05
C SER A 152 -9.20 11.09 -8.31
N SER A 153 -9.79 9.90 -8.14
CA SER A 153 -10.72 9.29 -9.08
C SER A 153 -11.97 10.15 -9.15
N GLY A 154 -11.89 11.11 -10.06
CA GLY A 154 -12.74 12.28 -10.24
C GLY A 154 -11.88 13.25 -11.03
N SER A 155 -11.41 12.80 -12.20
CA SER A 155 -10.45 13.51 -13.05
C SER A 155 -11.02 14.90 -13.34
N PRO A 156 -10.44 15.99 -12.80
CA PRO A 156 -10.52 17.24 -13.51
C PRO A 156 -9.75 16.94 -14.80
N GLY A 157 -10.42 17.01 -15.96
CA GLY A 157 -9.74 16.90 -17.25
C GLY A 157 -8.44 17.72 -17.21
N PRO A 158 -7.35 17.23 -17.83
CA PRO A 158 -6.04 17.79 -17.65
C PRO A 158 -6.10 19.29 -17.97
N THR A 159 -5.98 20.13 -16.93
CA THR A 159 -5.91 21.59 -17.09
C THR A 159 -4.57 22.01 -17.70
N ALA A 160 -3.65 21.05 -17.91
CA ALA A 160 -2.39 21.22 -18.60
C ALA A 160 -2.26 20.15 -19.71
N PRO A 161 -1.94 20.54 -20.97
CA PRO A 161 -1.68 19.59 -22.05
C PRO A 161 -0.54 18.62 -21.71
N VAL A 162 -0.79 17.33 -21.93
CA VAL A 162 0.16 16.22 -21.70
C VAL A 162 1.22 16.23 -22.79
N ASP A 163 2.48 16.18 -22.38
CA ASP A 163 3.63 16.28 -23.29
C ASP A 163 4.02 14.89 -23.81
N LEU A 164 3.82 14.59 -25.10
CA LEU A 164 4.00 13.24 -25.67
C LEU A 164 5.42 12.70 -25.50
N ASN A 165 6.40 13.59 -25.48
CA ASN A 165 7.80 13.22 -25.42
C ASN A 165 8.22 12.80 -24.01
N THR A 166 7.64 13.41 -22.98
CA THR A 166 7.98 13.15 -21.57
C THR A 166 6.89 12.39 -20.80
N ALA A 167 5.73 12.16 -21.40
CA ALA A 167 4.61 11.52 -20.74
C ALA A 167 4.95 10.10 -20.27
N THR A 168 4.45 9.79 -19.08
CA THR A 168 4.46 8.43 -18.50
C THR A 168 3.22 7.66 -18.95
N LEU A 169 3.24 6.33 -18.78
CA LEU A 169 2.12 5.45 -19.16
C LEU A 169 0.81 5.90 -18.52
N ASP A 170 0.83 6.23 -17.22
CA ASP A 170 -0.36 6.69 -16.49
C ASP A 170 -0.88 8.05 -17.01
N GLN A 171 0.01 8.93 -17.45
CA GLN A 171 -0.38 10.23 -18.01
C GLN A 171 -1.02 10.10 -19.40
N LEU A 172 -0.56 9.13 -20.20
CA LEU A 172 -1.17 8.80 -21.48
C LEU A 172 -2.51 8.08 -21.28
N ASP A 173 -2.61 7.19 -20.30
CA ASP A 173 -3.86 6.48 -19.94
C ASP A 173 -4.94 7.43 -19.39
N ALA A 174 -4.55 8.55 -18.79
CA ALA A 174 -5.48 9.58 -18.34
C ALA A 174 -6.13 10.38 -19.49
N LEU A 175 -5.68 10.21 -20.75
CA LEU A 175 -6.21 10.94 -21.89
C LEU A 175 -7.54 10.34 -22.38
N PRO A 176 -8.48 11.16 -22.86
CA PRO A 176 -9.79 10.69 -23.32
C PRO A 176 -9.63 9.71 -24.49
N GLY A 177 -10.11 8.47 -24.32
CA GLY A 177 -10.09 7.44 -25.36
C GLY A 177 -8.73 6.74 -25.56
N VAL A 178 -7.73 7.06 -24.73
CA VAL A 178 -6.47 6.31 -24.62
C VAL A 178 -6.58 5.42 -23.38
N GLY A 179 -6.47 4.11 -23.59
CA GLY A 179 -6.38 3.13 -22.51
C GLY A 179 -4.96 2.58 -22.37
N PRO A 180 -4.71 1.64 -21.45
CA PRO A 180 -3.36 1.16 -21.14
C PRO A 180 -2.67 0.53 -22.35
N VAL A 181 -3.44 -0.11 -23.23
CA VAL A 181 -2.95 -0.71 -24.49
C VAL A 181 -2.50 0.37 -25.49
N LEU A 182 -3.23 1.47 -25.60
CA LEU A 182 -2.86 2.57 -26.52
C LEU A 182 -1.72 3.40 -25.94
N ALA A 183 -1.74 3.67 -24.63
CA ALA A 183 -0.65 4.33 -23.93
C ALA A 183 0.69 3.59 -24.14
N GLN A 184 0.70 2.26 -24.01
CA GLN A 184 1.87 1.45 -24.29
C GLN A 184 2.35 1.61 -25.75
N ARG A 185 1.43 1.57 -26.73
CA ARG A 185 1.79 1.73 -28.14
C ARG A 185 2.37 3.10 -28.47
N ILE A 186 1.95 4.16 -27.78
CA ILE A 186 2.52 5.50 -27.94
C ILE A 186 3.97 5.52 -27.43
N LEU A 187 4.26 4.84 -26.31
CA LEU A 187 5.62 4.68 -25.78
C LEU A 187 6.49 3.81 -26.68
N ASP A 188 5.93 2.74 -27.24
CA ASP A 188 6.62 1.87 -28.18
C ASP A 188 6.95 2.63 -29.47
N TYR A 189 5.99 3.39 -30.02
CA TYR A 189 6.22 4.28 -31.18
C TYR A 189 7.34 5.28 -30.89
N ARG A 190 7.38 5.88 -29.69
CA ARG A 190 8.47 6.79 -29.28
C ARG A 190 9.84 6.10 -29.26
N THR A 191 9.88 4.82 -28.93
CA THR A 191 11.11 4.03 -28.85
C THR A 191 11.59 3.60 -30.23
N GLU A 192 10.65 3.28 -31.13
CA GLU A 192 10.95 2.80 -32.49
C GLU A 192 11.21 3.94 -33.49
N HIS A 193 10.42 5.01 -33.44
CA HIS A 193 10.43 6.12 -34.41
C HIS A 193 11.14 7.36 -33.84
N GLY A 194 11.42 7.38 -32.54
CA GLY A 194 12.01 8.50 -31.83
C GLY A 194 10.97 9.47 -31.25
N ARG A 195 11.42 10.65 -30.84
CA ARG A 195 10.55 11.69 -30.26
C ARG A 195 9.49 12.19 -31.26
N PHE A 196 8.31 12.51 -30.77
CA PHE A 196 7.26 13.16 -31.55
C PHE A 196 7.70 14.58 -31.93
N THR A 197 7.74 14.86 -33.23
CA THR A 197 8.04 16.20 -33.75
C THR A 197 6.78 16.98 -34.13
N THR A 198 5.67 16.29 -34.35
CA THR A 198 4.36 16.87 -34.62
C THR A 198 3.28 16.10 -33.88
N ILE A 199 2.17 16.76 -33.55
CA ILE A 199 1.03 16.10 -32.89
C ILE A 199 0.35 15.13 -33.88
N ASP A 200 0.43 15.37 -35.19
CA ASP A 200 -0.15 14.49 -36.23
C ASP A 200 0.46 13.08 -36.28
N GLN A 201 1.69 12.90 -35.82
CA GLN A 201 2.33 11.58 -35.71
C GLN A 201 1.58 10.63 -34.76
N LEU A 202 0.70 11.16 -33.89
CA LEU A 202 -0.19 10.31 -33.09
C LEU A 202 -1.10 9.44 -33.96
N GLN A 203 -1.44 9.88 -35.18
CA GLN A 203 -2.26 9.10 -36.13
C GLN A 203 -1.49 7.90 -36.74
N GLU A 204 -0.16 7.93 -36.71
CA GLU A 204 0.68 6.81 -37.16
C GLU A 204 0.72 5.68 -36.12
N VAL A 205 0.33 5.98 -34.87
CA VAL A 205 0.25 4.99 -33.80
C VAL A 205 -0.92 4.04 -34.07
N THR A 206 -0.60 2.74 -34.12
CA THR A 206 -1.58 1.70 -34.42
C THR A 206 -2.75 1.71 -33.41
N GLY A 207 -3.95 2.07 -33.87
CA GLY A 207 -5.17 2.10 -33.06
C GLY A 207 -5.64 3.50 -32.64
N VAL A 208 -4.88 4.55 -32.99
CA VAL A 208 -5.33 5.94 -32.95
C VAL A 208 -5.98 6.26 -34.30
N GLY A 209 -7.31 6.27 -34.32
CA GLY A 209 -8.07 6.70 -35.51
C GLY A 209 -8.31 8.22 -35.49
N THR A 210 -8.76 8.78 -36.62
CA THR A 210 -9.08 10.21 -36.76
C THR A 210 -9.96 10.75 -35.64
N LYS A 211 -10.97 9.97 -35.21
CA LYS A 211 -11.85 10.36 -34.09
C LYS A 211 -11.08 10.54 -32.78
N LYS A 212 -10.19 9.60 -32.44
CA LYS A 212 -9.38 9.68 -31.22
C LYS A 212 -8.36 10.79 -31.30
N TYR A 213 -7.76 11.00 -32.47
CA TYR A 213 -6.82 12.10 -32.67
C TYR A 213 -7.46 13.46 -32.40
N GLU A 214 -8.68 13.71 -32.90
CA GLU A 214 -9.40 14.96 -32.64
C GLU A 214 -9.71 15.16 -31.14
N ASP A 215 -10.06 14.09 -30.42
CA ASP A 215 -10.28 14.15 -28.97
C ASP A 215 -8.98 14.42 -28.19
N LEU A 216 -7.83 13.99 -28.72
CA LEU A 216 -6.52 14.08 -28.07
C LEU A 216 -5.79 15.39 -28.36
N LYS A 217 -5.96 15.94 -29.57
CA LYS A 217 -5.32 17.19 -30.02
C LYS A 217 -5.41 18.35 -29.02
N PRO A 218 -6.55 18.64 -28.35
CA PRO A 218 -6.62 19.72 -27.36
C PRO A 218 -5.96 19.40 -26.01
N HIS A 219 -5.63 18.13 -25.73
CA HIS A 219 -5.12 17.68 -24.44
C HIS A 219 -3.62 17.36 -24.46
N VAL A 220 -2.95 17.61 -25.59
CA VAL A 220 -1.61 17.09 -25.87
C VAL A 220 -0.68 18.19 -26.42
N ARG A 221 0.61 18.13 -26.06
CA ARG A 221 1.71 18.96 -26.59
C ARG A 221 2.97 18.13 -26.84
N ILE A 222 4.00 18.72 -27.45
CA ILE A 222 5.31 18.11 -27.76
C ILE A 222 6.48 18.89 -27.15
#